data_AF-A0A2W4QRM9-F1
#
_entry.id   AF-A0A2W4QRM9-F1
#
_cell.length_a   1.000
_cell.length_b   1.000
_cell.length_c   1.000
_cell.angle_alpha   90.00
_cell.angle_beta   90.00
_cell.angle_gamma   90.00
#
_symmetry.space_group_name_H-M   'P 1'
#
loop_
_entity.id
_entity.type
_entity.pdbx_description
1 polymer ?
#
loop_
_entity_poly.entity_id
_entity_poly.type
_entity_poly.pdbx_seq_one_letter_code
_entity_poly.pdbx_strand_id
1 'polypeptide(L)'
;MNADDIIAALDLPAAARVDRRVPKTLLVEHGAPTAADRRQVNEGIEHIQWVAALKPTTIGVAAYRDDAREYLEIAVVRVALREGAKTQRLVELLHRAIPYPVLAVTEQRESVALSVAHKRWSQAEAQKTVLDGEP
;
A
#
# COMPACT_ATOMS: atom_id res chain seq x y z
N MET A 1 -8.80 -12.61 14.88
CA MET A 1 -7.65 -12.38 13.99
C MET A 1 -7.64 -10.90 13.65
N ASN A 2 -6.59 -10.18 14.02
CA ASN A 2 -6.42 -8.74 13.79
C ASN A 2 -5.23 -8.46 12.84
N ALA A 3 -4.92 -7.18 12.58
CA ALA A 3 -3.83 -6.84 11.66
C ALA A 3 -2.46 -7.30 12.18
N ASP A 4 -2.25 -7.30 13.49
CA ASP A 4 -1.00 -7.79 14.11
C ASP A 4 -0.83 -9.29 13.89
N ASP A 5 -1.90 -10.08 13.99
CA ASP A 5 -1.88 -11.52 13.69
C ASP A 5 -1.46 -11.78 12.24
N ILE A 6 -2.01 -11.01 11.28
CA ILE A 6 -1.63 -11.12 9.85
C ILE A 6 -0.17 -10.73 9.64
N ILE A 7 0.28 -9.60 10.21
CA ILE A 7 1.66 -9.14 10.09
C ILE A 7 2.65 -10.12 10.72
N ALA A 8 2.30 -10.74 11.85
CA ALA A 8 3.12 -11.77 12.48
C ALA A 8 3.21 -13.02 11.59
N ALA A 9 2.10 -13.44 10.96
CA ALA A 9 2.07 -14.58 10.06
C ALA A 9 2.91 -14.40 8.77
N LEU A 10 3.23 -13.15 8.38
CA LEU A 10 4.15 -12.88 7.28
C LEU A 10 5.61 -13.25 7.58
N ASP A 11 5.95 -13.50 8.86
CA ASP A 11 7.29 -13.86 9.33
C ASP A 11 8.40 -12.97 8.74
N LEU A 12 8.15 -11.65 8.76
CA LEU A 12 9.00 -10.67 8.10
C LEU A 12 10.40 -10.66 8.72
N PRO A 13 11.47 -10.87 7.93
CA PRO A 13 12.84 -10.80 8.41
C PRO A 13 13.12 -9.45 9.06
N ALA A 14 13.93 -9.44 10.13
CA ALA A 14 14.28 -8.20 10.84
C ALA A 14 14.90 -7.15 9.89
N ALA A 15 15.69 -7.59 8.90
CA ALA A 15 16.32 -6.70 7.92
C ALA A 15 15.31 -6.02 6.96
N ALA A 16 14.10 -6.56 6.80
CA ALA A 16 13.05 -5.98 5.96
C ALA A 16 12.16 -4.98 6.73
N ARG A 17 12.20 -4.99 8.07
CA ARG A 17 11.33 -4.13 8.90
C ARG A 17 11.75 -2.67 8.81
N VAL A 18 10.72 -1.83 8.69
CA VAL A 18 10.84 -0.37 8.62
C VAL A 18 10.16 0.26 9.83
N ASP A 19 8.94 -0.19 10.14
CA ASP A 19 8.13 0.23 11.29
C ASP A 19 8.01 1.76 11.45
N ARG A 20 7.75 2.47 10.34
CA ARG A 20 7.60 3.93 10.32
C ARG A 20 6.18 4.37 10.05
N ARG A 21 5.77 5.46 10.70
CA ARG A 21 4.52 6.14 10.37
C ARG A 21 4.59 6.77 8.97
N VAL A 22 3.52 6.61 8.19
CA VAL A 22 3.34 7.29 6.91
C VAL A 22 2.37 8.47 7.08
N PRO A 23 2.76 9.71 6.72
CA PRO A 23 1.85 10.85 6.71
C PRO A 23 0.71 10.67 5.69
N LYS A 24 -0.51 11.03 6.08
CA LYS A 24 -1.67 11.01 5.16
C LYS A 24 -1.49 11.94 3.96
N THR A 25 -0.66 12.99 4.10
CA THR A 25 -0.34 13.94 3.02
C THR A 25 0.25 13.24 1.80
N LEU A 26 1.02 12.16 1.99
CA LEU A 26 1.56 11.36 0.88
C LEU A 26 0.42 10.81 0.00
N LEU A 27 -0.63 10.26 0.60
CA LEU A 27 -1.80 9.76 -0.14
C LEU A 27 -2.59 10.91 -0.77
N VAL A 28 -2.68 12.06 -0.11
CA VAL A 28 -3.35 13.26 -0.66
C VAL A 28 -2.64 13.78 -1.91
N GLU A 29 -1.32 13.82 -1.90
CA GLU A 29 -0.49 14.37 -2.99
C GLU A 29 -0.37 13.39 -4.16
N HIS A 30 -0.26 12.10 -3.90
CA HIS A 30 0.06 11.10 -4.93
C HIS A 30 -1.09 10.15 -5.28
N GLY A 31 -2.10 10.03 -4.42
CA GLY A 31 -3.21 9.07 -4.58
C GLY A 31 -4.58 9.69 -4.77
N ALA A 32 -4.81 10.93 -4.32
CA ALA A 32 -6.14 11.54 -4.20
C ALA A 32 -6.40 12.67 -5.25
N PRO A 33 -6.80 12.31 -6.48
CA PRO A 33 -6.95 13.28 -7.57
C PRO A 33 -8.11 14.26 -7.36
N THR A 34 -9.16 13.86 -6.63
CA THR A 34 -10.36 14.69 -6.43
C THR A 34 -10.47 15.24 -5.00
N ALA A 35 -11.20 16.34 -4.81
CA ALA A 35 -11.50 16.87 -3.47
C ALA A 35 -12.22 15.83 -2.58
N ALA A 36 -13.09 15.00 -3.18
CA ALA A 36 -13.75 13.91 -2.48
C ALA A 36 -12.74 12.86 -2.00
N ASP A 37 -11.76 12.47 -2.83
CA ASP A 37 -10.70 11.53 -2.44
C ASP A 37 -9.85 12.08 -1.30
N ARG A 38 -9.47 13.37 -1.38
CA ARG A 38 -8.69 14.02 -0.31
C ARG A 38 -9.45 14.02 1.01
N ARG A 39 -10.76 14.28 0.96
CA ARG A 39 -11.64 14.19 2.12
C ARG A 39 -11.70 12.77 2.67
N GLN A 40 -11.90 11.77 1.81
CA GLN A 40 -11.91 10.35 2.20
C GLN A 40 -10.61 9.96 2.90
N VAL A 41 -9.45 10.34 2.35
CA VAL A 41 -8.14 10.04 2.97
C VAL A 41 -8.01 10.70 4.34
N ASN A 42 -8.35 11.98 4.45
CA ASN A 42 -8.17 12.72 5.71
C ASN A 42 -9.12 12.25 6.82
N GLU A 43 -10.40 12.06 6.49
CA GLU A 43 -11.45 11.68 7.45
C GLU A 43 -11.48 10.16 7.69
N GLY A 44 -11.30 9.34 6.65
CA GLY A 44 -11.50 7.89 6.72
C GLY A 44 -10.32 7.10 7.25
N ILE A 45 -9.10 7.63 7.16
CA ILE A 45 -7.91 6.94 7.69
C ILE A 45 -7.66 7.40 9.14
N GLU A 46 -7.35 6.47 10.02
CA GLU A 46 -6.87 6.77 11.36
C GLU A 46 -5.34 6.80 11.38
N HIS A 47 -4.72 5.72 10.93
CA HIS A 47 -3.27 5.52 10.98
C HIS A 47 -2.77 4.78 9.73
N ILE A 48 -1.54 5.09 9.32
CA ILE A 48 -0.82 4.38 8.26
C ILE A 48 0.58 4.09 8.77
N GLN A 49 0.99 2.83 8.68
CA GLN A 49 2.33 2.38 9.07
C GLN A 49 2.97 1.62 7.92
N TRP A 50 4.18 2.04 7.54
CA TRP A 50 5.06 1.28 6.68
C TRP A 50 5.79 0.26 7.54
N VAL A 51 5.32 -0.98 7.47
CA VAL A 51 5.78 -2.08 8.33
C VAL A 51 7.11 -2.63 7.80
N ALA A 52 7.19 -2.91 6.50
CA ALA A 52 8.38 -3.49 5.90
C ALA A 52 8.57 -3.08 4.43
N ALA A 53 9.82 -3.14 3.98
CA ALA A 53 10.21 -3.01 2.58
C ALA A 53 10.93 -4.29 2.15
N LEU A 54 10.27 -5.08 1.31
CA LEU A 54 10.78 -6.36 0.83
C LEU A 54 11.66 -6.13 -0.39
N LYS A 55 12.98 -6.16 -0.19
CA LYS A 55 14.01 -5.99 -1.21
C LYS A 55 14.78 -7.29 -1.43
N PRO A 56 15.42 -7.47 -2.60
CA PRO A 56 16.29 -8.62 -2.85
C PRO A 56 17.35 -8.83 -1.76
N THR A 57 17.92 -7.75 -1.25
CA THR A 57 18.92 -7.78 -0.17
C THR A 57 18.37 -8.18 1.20
N THR A 58 17.06 -8.13 1.40
CA THR A 58 16.40 -8.39 2.70
C THR A 58 15.67 -9.73 2.75
N ILE A 59 15.17 -10.22 1.61
CA ILE A 59 14.37 -11.46 1.52
C ILE A 59 14.92 -12.49 0.54
N GLY A 60 16.00 -12.18 -0.19
CA GLY A 60 16.63 -13.13 -1.14
C GLY A 60 15.85 -13.37 -2.43
N VAL A 61 14.74 -12.65 -2.67
CA VAL A 61 13.96 -12.72 -3.91
C VAL A 61 14.44 -11.65 -4.88
N ALA A 62 14.86 -12.06 -6.08
CA ALA A 62 15.37 -11.14 -7.09
C ALA A 62 14.32 -10.11 -7.54
N ALA A 63 14.78 -8.91 -7.90
CA ALA A 63 13.93 -7.89 -8.50
C ALA A 63 13.37 -8.39 -9.84
N TYR A 64 12.13 -8.03 -10.14
CA TYR A 64 11.48 -8.41 -11.40
C TYR A 64 11.42 -7.23 -12.34
N ARG A 65 11.72 -7.44 -13.63
CA ARG A 65 11.62 -6.41 -14.67
C ARG A 65 11.21 -7.04 -15.99
N ASP A 66 10.22 -6.44 -16.64
CA ASP A 66 9.80 -6.71 -18.01
C ASP A 66 9.59 -5.39 -18.76
N ASP A 67 9.02 -5.44 -19.98
CA ASP A 67 8.74 -4.25 -20.79
C ASP A 67 7.63 -3.36 -20.22
N ALA A 68 6.80 -3.89 -19.31
CA ALA A 68 5.63 -3.23 -18.75
C ALA A 68 5.82 -2.75 -17.30
N ARG A 69 6.73 -3.34 -16.52
CA ARG A 69 6.87 -3.08 -15.09
C ARG A 69 8.27 -3.38 -14.55
N GLU A 70 8.57 -2.74 -13.42
CA GLU A 70 9.78 -2.98 -12.65
C GLU A 70 9.42 -3.04 -11.15
N TYR A 71 9.69 -4.18 -10.50
CA TYR A 71 9.45 -4.44 -9.09
C TYR A 71 10.79 -4.58 -8.38
N LEU A 72 11.31 -3.46 -7.89
CA LEU A 72 12.54 -3.40 -7.12
C LEU A 72 12.33 -3.73 -5.64
N GLU A 73 11.12 -3.48 -5.15
CA GLU A 73 10.70 -3.75 -3.78
C GLU A 73 9.18 -3.96 -3.70
N ILE A 74 8.71 -4.57 -2.61
CA ILE A 74 7.29 -4.64 -2.22
C ILE A 74 7.14 -3.94 -0.87
N ALA A 75 6.21 -3.00 -0.76
CA ALA A 75 5.91 -2.33 0.49
C ALA A 75 4.81 -3.08 1.27
N VAL A 76 5.07 -3.40 2.54
CA VAL A 76 4.04 -3.90 3.47
C VAL A 76 3.51 -2.70 4.27
N VAL A 77 2.23 -2.40 4.11
CA VAL A 77 1.60 -1.23 4.73
C VAL A 77 0.39 -1.65 5.55
N ARG A 78 0.38 -1.25 6.83
CA ARG A 78 -0.81 -1.34 7.68
C ARG A 78 -1.61 -0.06 7.57
N VAL A 79 -2.92 -0.17 7.41
CA VAL A 79 -3.84 0.97 7.40
C VAL A 79 -5.00 0.73 8.37
N ALA A 80 -5.05 1.53 9.43
CA ALA A 80 -6.19 1.58 10.32
C ALA A 80 -7.22 2.57 9.77
N LEU A 81 -8.44 2.10 9.57
CA LEU A 81 -9.54 2.88 9.02
C LEU A 81 -10.56 3.21 10.10
N ARG A 82 -11.08 4.43 10.05
CA ARG A 82 -12.16 4.87 10.92
C ARG A 82 -13.45 4.14 10.58
N GLU A 83 -14.35 4.12 11.55
CA GLU A 83 -15.72 3.69 11.35
C GLU A 83 -16.41 4.46 10.21
N GLY A 84 -17.10 3.74 9.33
CA GLY A 84 -17.81 4.33 8.18
C GLY A 84 -16.92 4.74 7.00
N ALA A 85 -15.60 4.54 7.10
CA ALA A 85 -14.69 4.78 5.99
C ALA A 85 -14.98 3.86 4.79
N LYS A 86 -14.81 4.39 3.57
CA LYS A 86 -14.98 3.62 2.32
C LYS A 86 -13.73 2.81 2.02
N THR A 87 -13.61 1.65 2.66
CA THR A 87 -12.41 0.78 2.62
C THR A 87 -11.89 0.52 1.21
N GLN A 88 -12.72 0.03 0.30
CA GLN A 88 -12.30 -0.30 -1.07
C GLN A 88 -11.68 0.92 -1.79
N ARG A 89 -12.32 2.09 -1.67
CA ARG A 89 -11.79 3.32 -2.29
C ARG A 89 -10.47 3.75 -1.66
N LEU A 90 -10.35 3.68 -0.33
CA LEU A 90 -9.11 4.07 0.37
C LEU A 90 -7.94 3.14 0.02
N VAL A 91 -8.20 1.85 -0.11
CA VAL A 91 -7.22 0.85 -0.55
C VAL A 91 -6.77 1.13 -2.00
N GLU A 92 -7.70 1.44 -2.90
CA GLU A 92 -7.38 1.84 -4.27
C GLU A 92 -6.48 3.10 -4.32
N LEU A 93 -6.81 4.13 -3.52
CA LEU A 93 -6.02 5.36 -3.43
C LEU A 93 -4.63 5.11 -2.85
N LEU A 94 -4.50 4.22 -1.85
CA LEU A 94 -3.22 3.79 -1.28
C LEU A 94 -2.34 3.13 -2.34
N HIS A 95 -2.90 2.13 -3.06
CA HIS A 95 -2.17 1.44 -4.12
C HIS A 95 -1.75 2.40 -5.22
N ARG A 96 -2.53 3.43 -5.55
CA ARG A 96 -2.13 4.46 -6.53
C ARG A 96 -1.01 5.37 -6.03
N ALA A 97 -1.02 5.75 -4.76
CA ALA A 97 -0.08 6.71 -4.19
C ALA A 97 1.37 6.18 -4.08
N ILE A 98 1.54 4.88 -3.84
CA ILE A 98 2.86 4.28 -3.58
C ILE A 98 3.40 3.70 -4.89
N PRO A 99 4.56 4.12 -5.42
CA PRO A 99 5.01 3.72 -6.76
C PRO A 99 5.49 2.25 -6.89
N TYR A 100 5.48 1.48 -5.80
CA TYR A 100 5.87 0.07 -5.73
C TYR A 100 4.66 -0.83 -5.46
N PRO A 101 4.69 -2.13 -5.78
CA PRO A 101 3.67 -3.07 -5.32
C PRO A 101 3.48 -2.97 -3.80
N VAL A 102 2.22 -2.94 -3.37
CA VAL A 102 1.86 -2.84 -1.96
C VAL A 102 1.13 -4.10 -1.55
N LEU A 103 1.51 -4.66 -0.40
CA LEU A 103 0.69 -5.57 0.38
C LEU A 103 0.08 -4.74 1.51
N ALA A 104 -1.20 -4.41 1.36
CA ALA A 104 -1.95 -3.59 2.29
C ALA A 104 -2.70 -4.49 3.28
N VAL A 105 -2.40 -4.33 4.57
CA VAL A 105 -3.17 -4.91 5.68
C VAL A 105 -4.08 -3.81 6.22
N THR A 106 -5.36 -3.91 5.92
CA THR A 106 -6.35 -2.92 6.37
C THR A 106 -7.15 -3.46 7.54
N GLU A 107 -7.40 -2.62 8.53
CA GLU A 107 -8.26 -2.94 9.67
C GLU A 107 -9.35 -1.88 9.83
N GLN A 108 -10.58 -2.33 10.08
CA GLN A 108 -11.72 -1.48 10.35
C GLN A 108 -12.65 -2.20 11.33
N ARG A 109 -12.77 -1.67 12.55
CA ARG A 109 -13.46 -2.33 13.67
C ARG A 109 -12.91 -3.75 13.91
N GLU A 110 -13.74 -4.77 13.74
CA GLU A 110 -13.38 -6.19 13.93
C GLU A 110 -12.97 -6.89 12.62
N SER A 111 -12.96 -6.16 11.50
CA SER A 111 -12.63 -6.68 10.19
C SER A 111 -11.20 -6.37 9.80
N VAL A 112 -10.52 -7.37 9.25
CA VAL A 112 -9.20 -7.22 8.63
C VAL A 112 -9.24 -7.76 7.21
N ALA A 113 -8.61 -7.04 6.29
CA ALA A 113 -8.51 -7.44 4.90
C ALA A 113 -7.09 -7.22 4.37
N LEU A 114 -6.67 -8.15 3.52
CA LEU A 114 -5.43 -8.08 2.75
C LEU A 114 -5.76 -7.60 1.33
N SER A 115 -5.00 -6.65 0.81
CA SER A 115 -5.11 -6.26 -0.60
C SER A 115 -3.72 -6.17 -1.23
N VAL A 116 -3.61 -6.72 -2.43
CA VAL A 116 -2.41 -6.69 -3.28
C VAL A 116 -2.84 -6.24 -4.66
N ALA A 117 -2.03 -5.40 -5.30
CA ALA A 117 -2.30 -4.95 -6.67
C ALA A 117 -1.02 -4.93 -7.48
N HIS A 118 -1.11 -5.44 -8.71
CA HIS A 118 -0.04 -5.31 -9.68
C HIS A 118 0.05 -3.86 -10.17
N LYS A 119 1.28 -3.47 -10.52
CA LYS A 119 1.59 -2.16 -11.09
C LYS A 119 2.28 -2.31 -12.43
N ARG A 120 2.01 -1.37 -13.31
CA ARG A 120 2.67 -1.20 -14.60
C ARG A 120 3.02 0.27 -14.85
N TRP A 121 3.92 0.53 -15.79
CA TRP A 121 4.19 1.87 -16.27
C TRP A 121 2.92 2.49 -16.89
N SER A 122 2.73 3.78 -16.64
CA SER A 122 1.71 4.57 -17.32
C SER A 122 2.10 4.76 -18.78
N GLN A 123 1.14 4.57 -19.69
CA GLN A 123 1.31 4.89 -21.11
C GLN A 123 1.02 6.37 -21.41
N ALA A 124 0.38 7.07 -20.48
CA ALA A 124 0.00 8.48 -20.63
C ALA A 124 1.03 9.45 -20.06
N GLU A 125 1.78 9.03 -19.03
CA GLU A 125 2.72 9.88 -18.32
C GLU A 125 4.02 9.12 -18.02
N ALA A 126 5.15 9.64 -18.50
CA ALA A 126 6.45 9.05 -18.23
C ALA A 126 6.75 9.01 -16.71
N GLN A 127 7.42 7.94 -16.26
CA GLN A 127 7.85 7.73 -14.87
C GLN A 127 6.73 7.56 -13.82
N LYS A 128 5.46 7.45 -14.22
CA LYS A 128 4.36 7.11 -13.30
C LYS A 128 3.97 5.65 -13.41
N THR A 129 3.50 5.06 -12.32
CA THR A 129 2.91 3.71 -12.30
C THR A 129 1.38 3.78 -12.10
N VAL A 130 0.67 2.82 -12.70
CA VAL A 130 -0.78 2.65 -12.57
C VAL A 130 -1.10 1.21 -12.14
N LEU A 131 -2.31 0.99 -11.60
CA LEU A 131 -2.79 -0.35 -11.27
C LEU A 131 -2.99 -1.16 -12.56
N ASP A 132 -2.61 -2.43 -12.49
CA ASP A 132 -2.74 -3.41 -13.57
C ASP A 132 -3.82 -4.43 -13.17
N GLY A 133 -5.06 -4.21 -13.62
CA GLY A 133 -6.26 -4.99 -13.25
C GLY A 133 -7.20 -4.28 -12.27
N GLU A 134 -8.33 -4.93 -11.91
CA GLU A 134 -9.22 -4.51 -10.81
C GLU A 134 -8.67 -5.04 -9.46
N PRO A 135 -8.71 -4.23 -8.38
CA PRO A 135 -8.24 -4.64 -7.05
C PRO A 135 -9.19 -5.56 -6.29
#